data_AF-A0A534C7C5-F1
#
_entry.id   AF-A0A534C7C5-F1
#
_cell.length_a   1.000
_cell.length_b   1.000
_cell.length_c   1.000
_cell.angle_alpha   90.00
_cell.angle_beta   90.00
_cell.angle_gamma   90.00
#
_symmetry.space_group_name_H-M   'P 1'
#
loop_
_entity.id
_entity.type
_entity.pdbx_description
1 polymer ?
#
loop_
_entity_poly.entity_id
_entity_poly.type
_entity_poly.pdbx_seq_one_letter_code
_entity_poly.pdbx_strand_id
1 'polypeptide(L)'
;MTWRDRGAFAALCVIWGLPYLFIKLAVAEISPAGVAWARIALGAVILVPIAYRRGTLGSAVTHWRGICAFALAEMAVPFFLISLGERWISSSLT
;
A
#
# COMPACT_ATOMS: atom_id res chain seq x y z
N MET A 1 -14.89 -15.79 19.53
CA MET A 1 -14.95 -14.58 18.67
C MET A 1 -15.80 -13.54 19.36
N THR A 2 -15.18 -12.50 19.92
CA THR A 2 -15.90 -11.38 20.54
C THR A 2 -16.45 -10.43 19.47
N TRP A 3 -17.40 -9.56 19.81
CA TRP A 3 -17.97 -8.58 18.85
C TRP A 3 -16.90 -7.63 18.30
N ARG A 4 -15.88 -7.33 19.13
CA ARG A 4 -14.71 -6.53 18.77
C ARG A 4 -13.89 -7.20 17.67
N ASP A 5 -13.65 -8.51 17.79
CA ASP A 5 -12.89 -9.27 16.79
C ASP A 5 -13.62 -9.29 15.44
N ARG A 6 -14.94 -9.46 15.47
CA ARG A 6 -15.78 -9.43 14.26
C ARG A 6 -15.80 -8.05 13.61
N GLY A 7 -15.85 -6.99 14.41
CA GLY A 7 -15.76 -5.61 13.92
C GLY A 7 -14.40 -5.30 13.29
N ALA A 8 -13.31 -5.70 13.95
CA ALA A 8 -11.95 -5.55 13.42
C ALA A 8 -11.75 -6.35 12.12
N PHE A 9 -12.28 -7.57 12.06
CA PHE A 9 -12.24 -8.40 10.85
C PHE A 9 -13.00 -7.76 9.68
N ALA A 10 -14.22 -7.26 9.91
CA ALA A 10 -14.98 -6.56 8.87
C ALA A 10 -14.26 -5.29 8.38
N ALA A 11 -13.71 -4.50 9.31
CA ALA A 11 -12.91 -3.33 8.97
C ALA A 11 -11.68 -3.71 8.14
N LEU A 12 -10.97 -4.77 8.51
CA LEU A 12 -9.83 -5.28 7.75
C LEU A 12 -10.22 -5.66 6.32
N CYS A 13 -11.32 -6.39 6.14
CA CYS A 13 -11.85 -6.77 4.82
C CYS A 13 -12.18 -5.54 3.97
N VAL A 14 -12.81 -4.51 4.54
CA VAL A 14 -13.17 -3.28 3.82
C VAL A 14 -11.91 -2.49 3.46
N ILE A 15 -11.00 -2.25 4.42
CA ILE A 15 -9.78 -1.47 4.22
C ILE A 15 -8.88 -2.11 3.16
N TRP A 16 -8.75 -3.43 3.16
CA TRP A 16 -7.95 -4.15 2.16
C TRP A 16 -8.71 -4.40 0.86
N GLY A 17 -10.03 -4.63 0.88
CA GLY A 17 -10.83 -4.98 -0.29
C GLY A 17 -11.19 -3.79 -1.18
N LEU A 18 -11.59 -2.65 -0.62
CA LEU A 18 -11.92 -1.43 -1.38
C LEU A 18 -10.82 -1.02 -2.36
N PRO A 19 -9.54 -0.99 -1.96
CA PRO A 19 -8.41 -0.80 -2.84
C PRO A 19 -8.49 -1.52 -4.18
N TYR A 20 -8.80 -2.82 -4.17
CA TYR A 20 -8.83 -3.66 -5.35
C TYR A 20 -10.08 -3.40 -6.20
N LEU A 21 -11.20 -3.08 -5.55
CA LEU A 21 -12.44 -2.68 -6.23
C LEU A 21 -12.25 -1.38 -7.01
N PHE A 22 -11.52 -0.42 -6.44
CA PHE A 22 -11.25 0.87 -7.07
C PHE A 22 -10.05 0.89 -8.02
N ILE A 23 -9.12 -0.09 -7.94
CA ILE A 23 -8.00 -0.18 -8.89
C ILE A 23 -8.52 -0.31 -10.33
N LYS A 24 -9.54 -1.14 -10.59
CA LYS A 24 -10.08 -1.31 -11.95
C LYS A 24 -10.75 -0.02 -12.49
N LEU A 25 -11.33 0.79 -11.61
CA LEU A 25 -11.91 2.11 -11.93
C LEU A 25 -10.83 3.18 -12.13
N ALA A 26 -9.80 3.20 -11.27
CA ALA A 26 -8.73 4.18 -11.33
C ALA A 26 -7.75 3.91 -12.49
N VAL A 27 -7.51 2.65 -12.85
CA VAL A 27 -6.63 2.25 -13.96
C VAL A 27 -7.19 2.61 -15.33
N ALA A 28 -8.49 2.91 -15.42
CA ALA A 28 -9.10 3.42 -16.65
C ALA A 28 -8.53 4.79 -17.06
N GLU A 29 -8.07 5.61 -16.11
CA GLU A 29 -7.54 6.96 -16.37
C GLU A 29 -6.13 7.21 -15.81
N ILE A 30 -5.69 6.45 -14.80
CA ILE A 30 -4.40 6.64 -14.12
C ILE A 30 -3.58 5.34 -14.22
N SER A 31 -2.32 5.43 -14.66
CA SER A 31 -1.46 4.23 -14.70
C SER A 31 -1.39 3.51 -13.35
N PRO A 32 -1.23 2.17 -13.30
CA PRO A 32 -1.10 1.42 -12.05
C PRO A 32 0.00 1.97 -11.13
N ALA A 33 1.10 2.46 -11.72
CA ALA A 33 2.18 3.12 -11.00
C ALA A 33 1.73 4.45 -10.35
N GLY A 34 0.88 5.22 -11.02
CA GLY A 34 0.29 6.45 -10.47
C GLY A 34 -0.62 6.19 -9.26
N VAL A 35 -1.42 5.11 -9.30
CA VAL A 35 -2.26 4.70 -8.17
C VAL A 35 -1.40 4.26 -6.98
N ALA A 36 -0.35 3.46 -7.23
CA ALA A 36 0.60 3.06 -6.18
C ALA A 36 1.32 4.27 -5.58
N TRP A 37 1.78 5.20 -6.42
CA TRP A 37 2.44 6.43 -5.98
C TRP A 37 1.52 7.28 -5.12
N ALA A 38 0.26 7.48 -5.52
CA ALA A 38 -0.71 8.25 -4.74
C ALA A 38 -0.95 7.65 -3.34
N ARG A 39 -1.02 6.31 -3.22
CA ARG A 39 -1.12 5.62 -1.91
C ARG A 39 0.09 5.91 -1.02
N ILE A 40 1.29 5.77 -1.58
CA ILE A 40 2.54 5.98 -0.85
C ILE A 40 2.66 7.45 -0.43
N ALA A 41 2.34 8.38 -1.33
CA ALA A 41 2.36 9.82 -1.07
C ALA A 41 1.36 10.22 0.02
N LEU A 42 0.12 9.71 -0.02
CA LEU A 42 -0.87 9.94 1.04
C LEU A 42 -0.40 9.39 2.39
N GLY A 43 0.13 8.16 2.41
CA GLY A 43 0.71 7.57 3.61
C GLY A 43 1.85 8.42 4.18
N ALA A 44 2.74 8.91 3.32
CA ALA A 44 3.85 9.78 3.72
C ALA A 44 3.35 11.12 4.28
N VAL A 45 2.38 11.77 3.63
CA VAL A 45 1.78 13.04 4.10
C VAL A 45 1.16 12.90 5.49
N ILE A 46 0.60 11.74 5.82
CA ILE A 46 0.03 11.47 7.16
C ILE A 46 1.13 11.12 8.17
N LEU A 47 2.08 10.28 7.79
CA LEU A 47 3.10 9.76 8.71
C LEU A 47 4.20 10.78 9.03
N VAL A 48 4.57 11.65 8.08
CA VAL A 48 5.62 12.67 8.28
C VAL A 48 5.27 13.65 9.43
N PRO A 49 4.07 14.25 9.51
CA PRO A 49 3.67 15.08 10.65
C PRO A 49 3.66 14.32 11.97
N ILE A 50 3.26 13.05 11.97
CA ILE A 50 3.25 12.20 13.17
C ILE A 50 4.68 11.93 13.64
N ALA A 51 5.58 11.56 12.72
CA ALA A 51 6.99 11.36 13.02
C ALA A 51 7.67 12.64 13.51
N TYR A 52 7.29 13.79 12.94
CA TYR A 52 7.74 15.11 13.42
C TYR A 52 7.30 15.36 14.86
N ARG A 53 6.01 15.21 15.15
CA ARG A 53 5.46 15.41 16.51
C ARG A 53 6.05 14.44 17.54
N ARG A 54 6.46 13.24 17.13
CA ARG A 54 7.08 12.23 18.00
C ARG A 54 8.60 12.37 18.11
N GLY A 55 9.23 13.30 17.36
CA GLY A 55 10.69 13.47 17.34
C GLY A 55 11.45 12.29 16.72
N THR A 56 10.77 11.38 16.01
CA THR A 56 11.39 10.15 15.48
C THR A 56 11.99 10.32 14.09
N LEU A 57 11.85 11.50 13.48
CA LEU A 57 12.42 11.81 12.16
C LEU A 57 13.93 11.60 12.11
N GLY A 58 14.66 12.02 13.14
CA GLY A 58 16.12 11.83 13.20
C GLY A 58 16.50 10.34 13.13
N SER A 59 15.81 9.49 13.88
CA SER A 59 16.02 8.03 13.84
C SER A 59 15.64 7.43 12.48
N ALA A 60 14.56 7.92 11.87
CA ALA A 60 14.13 7.47 10.54
C ALA A 60 15.16 7.82 9.45
N VAL A 61 15.78 9.00 9.54
CA VAL A 61 16.86 9.40 8.63
C VAL A 61 18.12 8.58 8.89
N THR A 62 18.47 8.27 10.14
CA THR A 62 19.63 7.42 10.46
C THR A 62 19.46 6.00 9.91
N HIS A 63 18.25 5.43 10.00
CA HIS A 63 17.95 4.07 9.56
C HIS A 63 17.30 4.00 8.16
N TRP A 64 17.44 5.06 7.35
CA TRP A 64 16.76 5.18 6.06
C TRP A 64 17.02 3.98 5.14
N ARG A 65 18.23 3.40 5.17
CA ARG A 65 18.58 2.23 4.37
C ARG A 65 17.77 0.99 4.74
N GLY A 66 17.56 0.76 6.05
CA GLY A 66 16.74 -0.34 6.53
C GLY A 66 15.26 -0.15 6.19
N ILE A 67 14.77 1.08 6.35
CA ILE A 67 13.39 1.44 6.00
C ILE A 67 13.16 1.29 4.48
N CYS A 68 14.09 1.75 3.66
CA CYS A 68 14.02 1.60 2.20
C CYS A 68 14.12 0.13 1.77
N ALA A 69 15.02 -0.66 2.37
CA ALA A 69 15.13 -2.09 2.07
C ALA A 69 13.84 -2.82 2.42
N PHE A 70 13.25 -2.55 3.58
CA PHE A 70 11.96 -3.10 3.99
C PHE A 70 10.84 -2.68 3.02
N ALA A 71 10.71 -1.39 2.72
CA ALA A 71 9.68 -0.89 1.81
C ALA A 71 9.82 -1.46 0.39
N LEU A 72 11.04 -1.66 -0.11
CA LEU A 72 11.28 -2.28 -1.40
C LEU A 72 10.89 -3.77 -1.39
N ALA A 73 11.35 -4.52 -0.38
CA ALA A 73 11.15 -5.95 -0.29
C ALA A 73 9.68 -6.34 -0.04
N GLU A 74 8.99 -5.64 0.86
CA GLU A 74 7.62 -5.96 1.27
C GLU A 74 6.57 -5.32 0.38
N MET A 75 6.84 -4.14 -0.18
CA MET A 75 5.81 -3.37 -0.88
C MET A 75 6.16 -3.18 -2.35
N ALA A 76 7.21 -2.44 -2.66
CA ALA A 76 7.45 -2.01 -4.03
C ALA A 76 7.64 -3.18 -5.00
N VAL A 77 8.48 -4.15 -4.63
CA VAL A 77 8.76 -5.32 -5.48
C VAL A 77 7.53 -6.21 -5.62
N PRO A 78 6.84 -6.66 -4.55
CA PRO A 78 5.66 -7.50 -4.69
C PRO A 78 4.53 -6.83 -5.47
N PHE A 79 4.18 -5.58 -5.15
CA PHE A 79 3.10 -4.87 -5.86
C PHE A 79 3.44 -4.65 -7.33
N PHE A 80 4.69 -4.29 -7.65
CA PHE A 80 5.14 -4.15 -9.04
C PHE A 80 5.11 -5.47 -9.79
N LEU A 81 5.61 -6.57 -9.19
CA LEU A 81 5.61 -7.89 -9.80
C LEU A 81 4.19 -8.42 -10.04
N ILE A 82 3.25 -8.16 -9.12
CA ILE A 82 1.83 -8.51 -9.29
C ILE A 82 1.25 -7.76 -10.50
N SER A 83 1.39 -6.43 -10.55
CA SER A 83 0.90 -5.63 -11.68
C SER A 83 1.59 -5.94 -13.01
N LEU A 84 2.84 -6.42 -12.99
CA LEU A 84 3.55 -6.88 -14.17
C LEU A 84 3.02 -8.26 -14.61
N GLY A 85 2.77 -9.17 -13.66
CA GLY A 85 2.18 -10.49 -13.90
C GLY A 85 0.81 -10.40 -14.56
N GLU A 86 -0.02 -9.41 -14.19
CA GLU A 86 -1.30 -9.13 -14.83
C GLU A 86 -1.20 -8.80 -16.33
N ARG A 87 -0.02 -8.40 -16.83
CA ARG A 87 0.20 -8.14 -18.27
C ARG A 87 0.47 -9.41 -19.08
N TRP A 88 0.97 -10.46 -18.43
CA TRP A 88 1.39 -11.71 -19.08
C TRP A 88 0.47 -12.89 -18.77
N ILE A 89 -0.31 -12.78 -17.69
CA ILE A 89 -1.33 -13.75 -17.29
C ILE A 89 -2.66 -13.01 -17.38
N SER A 90 -3.40 -13.23 -18.47
CA SER A 90 -4.79 -12.81 -18.58
C SER A 90 -5.55 -13.34 -17.36
N SER A 91 -6.22 -12.45 -16.61
CA SER A 91 -6.97 -12.77 -15.38
C SER A 91 -8.16 -13.72 -15.58
N SER A 92 -8.27 -14.35 -16.76
CA SER A 92 -9.28 -15.32 -17.13
C SER A 92 -8.62 -16.68 -17.26
N LEU A 93 -9.01 -17.61 -16.39
CA LEU A 93 -9.01 -19.02 -16.75
C LEU A 93 -9.88 -19.16 -18.01
N THR A 94 -9.25 -19.41 -19.14
CA THR A 94 -9.87 -20.13 -20.26
C THR A 94 -9.25 -21.52 -20.23
#